data_AF-A0A7C2IR93-F1
#
_entry.id   AF-A0A7C2IR93-F1
#
_cell.length_a   1.000
_cell.length_b   1.000
_cell.length_c   1.000
_cell.angle_alpha   90.00
_cell.angle_beta   90.00
_cell.angle_gamma   90.00
#
_symmetry.space_group_name_H-M   'P 1'
#
loop_
_entity.id
_entity.type
_entity.pdbx_description
1 polymer ?
#
loop_
_entity_poly.entity_id
_entity_poly.type
_entity_poly.pdbx_seq_one_letter_code
_entity_poly.pdbx_strand_id
1 'polypeptide(L)'
;MQIARLVIGLLSGLLLLAGEGQQPKVLVDRLHGFKVRLSEGWSVSVIDRLPVFHKQHCYIVVGAMPYKQGLKEVAQQLMRGIETIQSGKPKLAFRSIPQGVQIAGEGLDYPYALNPNIILSLSPLPTRFNLVGLILKGEKIALTLLFLFPENTPQSIRKEMVELIRSLEFLPASQLVKWKPVTLRDSVLGMTIATLHVPEGYQVEGGPFRQGTKYFYRYEIKQDDFICRIDAIDLISQSLSTSFGANANTILTYNGKSVQLPQAVQVSSAEDAAQILLSLWQAETDREWRVKDRQVREQDVFAPPVPLLQPSQQQSWSIRLVAESGELERTANCLVNVVNSGQVDYVAATSLHQTGILARVAQYPKQKRESFEGIAAGIFHSVQVNVQWSLAALEEFTRTNQQINQMVREMLDQHREFNSQMARAWSNALSDQTYIRDSNTGEIFKVHKRVWDTDQFWRDPTFGDIIGTIGKETKLGELLREKGWKVMDESLSGFP
;
A
#
# COMPACT_ATOMS: atom_id res chain seq x y z
N MET A 1 -9.62 -9.54 2.84
CA MET A 1 -9.71 -8.49 3.89
C MET A 1 -8.35 -8.05 4.45
N GLN A 2 -7.39 -8.96 4.68
CA GLN A 2 -6.03 -8.62 5.16
C GLN A 2 -5.22 -7.72 4.19
N ILE A 3 -5.40 -7.90 2.87
CA ILE A 3 -4.70 -7.13 1.81
C ILE A 3 -5.05 -5.63 1.82
N ALA A 4 -6.28 -5.25 2.22
CA ALA A 4 -6.69 -3.85 2.28
C ALA A 4 -5.89 -3.01 3.29
N ARG A 5 -5.42 -3.63 4.38
CA ARG A 5 -4.62 -2.97 5.43
C ARG A 5 -3.23 -2.58 4.92
N LEU A 6 -2.62 -3.47 4.15
CA LEU A 6 -1.27 -3.28 3.62
C LEU A 6 -1.26 -2.21 2.51
N VAL A 7 -2.36 -2.07 1.77
CA VAL A 7 -2.48 -1.11 0.66
C VAL A 7 -2.76 0.30 1.16
N ILE A 8 -3.66 0.46 2.14
CA ILE A 8 -3.87 1.77 2.77
C ILE A 8 -2.57 2.20 3.47
N GLY A 9 -1.92 1.32 4.23
CA GLY A 9 -0.62 1.60 4.85
C GLY A 9 0.51 1.92 3.85
N LEU A 10 0.53 1.32 2.65
CA LEU A 10 1.50 1.63 1.60
C LEU A 10 1.16 2.92 0.82
N LEU A 11 -0.13 3.21 0.59
CA LEU A 11 -0.59 4.46 -0.02
C LEU A 11 -0.37 5.65 0.94
N SER A 12 -0.60 5.47 2.24
CA SER A 12 -0.18 6.39 3.30
C SER A 12 1.35 6.42 3.45
N GLY A 13 2.02 5.29 3.23
CA GLY A 13 3.48 5.14 3.26
C GLY A 13 4.21 5.91 2.16
N LEU A 14 3.61 6.03 0.98
CA LEU A 14 4.10 6.90 -0.11
C LEU A 14 4.22 8.37 0.35
N LEU A 15 3.39 8.79 1.32
CA LEU A 15 3.42 10.12 1.96
C LEU A 15 4.43 10.19 3.13
N LEU A 16 4.57 9.10 3.89
CA LEU A 16 5.39 9.03 5.10
C LEU A 16 6.89 8.73 4.86
N LEU A 17 7.28 8.31 3.65
CA LEU A 17 8.72 8.12 3.33
C LEU A 17 9.52 9.44 3.23
N ALA A 18 8.89 10.59 3.50
CA ALA A 18 9.60 11.81 3.82
C ALA A 18 10.03 11.76 5.29
N GLY A 19 11.27 11.36 5.55
CA GLY A 19 12.03 11.76 6.73
C GLY A 19 11.45 11.37 8.10
N GLU A 20 11.72 10.15 8.56
CA GLU A 20 11.66 9.87 9.99
C GLU A 20 12.79 8.92 10.42
N GLY A 21 13.82 9.47 11.09
CA GLY A 21 14.81 8.69 11.84
C GLY A 21 16.15 9.39 12.16
N GLN A 22 16.39 9.61 13.46
CA GLN A 22 17.67 9.75 14.20
C GLN A 22 18.64 10.92 13.97
N GLN A 23 19.05 11.50 15.11
CA GLN A 23 19.95 12.65 15.33
C GLN A 23 19.64 13.88 14.44
N PRO A 24 20.11 15.08 14.78
CA PRO A 24 19.91 16.22 13.91
C PRO A 24 20.64 16.00 12.59
N LYS A 25 19.95 15.48 11.57
CA LYS A 25 20.53 15.16 10.27
C LYS A 25 20.62 16.45 9.47
N VAL A 26 21.82 16.78 9.02
CA VAL A 26 22.00 17.84 8.04
C VAL A 26 21.46 17.30 6.72
N LEU A 27 20.34 17.86 6.30
CA LEU A 27 19.73 17.61 5.01
C LEU A 27 20.17 18.71 4.05
N VAL A 28 20.58 18.31 2.85
CA VAL A 28 20.98 19.22 1.77
C VAL A 28 20.07 18.93 0.57
N ASP A 29 19.43 19.96 0.03
CA ASP A 29 18.61 19.89 -1.17
C ASP A 29 19.19 20.80 -2.24
N ARG A 30 19.82 20.19 -3.25
CA ARG A 30 20.54 20.93 -4.30
C ARG A 30 19.63 21.40 -5.43
N LEU A 31 18.42 20.85 -5.55
CA LEU A 31 17.46 21.30 -6.56
C LEU A 31 16.76 22.59 -6.09
N HIS A 32 16.43 22.65 -4.80
CA HIS A 32 15.69 23.77 -4.23
C HIS A 32 16.58 24.75 -3.44
N GLY A 33 17.84 24.39 -3.24
CA GLY A 33 18.87 25.33 -2.80
C GLY A 33 18.87 25.62 -1.31
N PHE A 34 18.59 24.61 -0.49
CA PHE A 34 18.61 24.78 0.96
C PHE A 34 19.34 23.64 1.67
N LYS A 35 19.79 23.95 2.88
CA LYS A 35 20.36 23.01 3.83
C LYS A 35 19.75 23.28 5.19
N VAL A 36 19.44 22.24 5.94
CA VAL A 36 18.70 22.37 7.20
C VAL A 36 19.03 21.19 8.11
N ARG A 37 19.02 21.43 9.42
CA ARG A 37 19.16 20.38 10.42
C ARG A 37 17.77 19.90 10.82
N LEU A 38 17.41 18.71 10.38
CA LEU A 38 16.12 18.10 10.73
C LEU A 38 16.26 17.34 12.04
N SER A 39 15.47 17.73 13.04
CA SER A 39 15.29 16.94 14.26
C SER A 39 14.37 15.74 14.00
N GLU A 40 14.31 14.83 14.96
CA GLU A 40 13.53 13.60 14.83
C GLU A 40 12.03 13.86 14.60
N GLY A 41 11.44 13.12 13.67
CA GLY A 41 10.04 13.23 13.25
C GLY A 41 9.74 14.40 12.30
N TRP A 42 10.74 15.20 11.93
CA TRP A 42 10.58 16.25 10.93
C TRP A 42 10.91 15.77 9.52
N SER A 43 10.03 16.13 8.62
CA SER A 43 10.07 15.81 7.20
C SER A 43 10.10 17.10 6.38
N VAL A 44 10.46 16.98 5.11
CA VAL A 44 10.38 18.09 4.16
C VAL A 44 9.74 17.64 2.84
N SER A 45 8.87 18.48 2.31
CA SER A 45 8.33 18.40 0.97
C SER A 45 8.52 19.75 0.26
N VAL A 46 8.41 19.76 -1.06
CA VAL A 46 8.51 20.98 -1.86
C VAL A 46 7.27 21.15 -2.74
N ILE A 47 6.52 22.21 -2.46
CA ILE A 47 5.26 22.54 -3.15
C ILE A 47 5.47 23.77 -4.00
N ASP A 48 5.36 23.65 -5.33
CA ASP A 48 5.57 24.74 -6.29
C ASP A 48 6.84 25.59 -6.02
N ARG A 49 7.92 24.91 -5.60
CA ARG A 49 9.24 25.47 -5.19
C ARG A 49 9.36 25.97 -3.75
N LEU A 50 8.33 25.83 -2.93
CA LEU A 50 8.34 26.22 -1.53
C LEU A 50 8.71 25.02 -0.65
N PRO A 51 9.83 25.07 0.10
CA PRO A 51 10.10 24.10 1.14
C PRO A 51 9.02 24.17 2.22
N VAL A 52 8.42 23.02 2.51
CA VAL A 52 7.44 22.82 3.57
C VAL A 52 8.00 21.77 4.52
N PHE A 53 8.38 22.22 5.71
CA PHE A 53 8.79 21.33 6.79
C PHE A 53 7.57 20.91 7.58
N HIS A 54 7.45 19.64 7.92
CA HIS A 54 6.30 19.15 8.65
C HIS A 54 6.63 18.03 9.63
N LYS A 55 5.85 17.99 10.71
CA LYS A 55 5.84 16.92 11.73
C LYS A 55 4.42 16.77 12.23
N GLN A 56 3.85 15.57 12.08
CA GLN A 56 2.42 15.30 12.35
C GLN A 56 1.50 16.26 11.57
N HIS A 57 0.94 17.26 12.26
CA HIS A 57 0.09 18.30 11.68
C HIS A 57 0.67 19.71 11.88
N CYS A 58 1.94 19.84 12.25
CA CYS A 58 2.64 21.13 12.30
C CYS A 58 3.38 21.35 10.99
N TYR A 59 3.32 22.57 10.46
CA TYR A 59 3.91 22.95 9.18
C TYR A 59 4.72 24.24 9.30
N ILE A 60 5.83 24.29 8.56
CA ILE A 60 6.61 25.50 8.37
C ILE A 60 6.82 25.70 6.87
N VAL A 61 6.25 26.76 6.34
CA VAL A 61 6.38 27.11 4.92
C VAL A 61 7.43 28.19 4.78
N VAL A 62 8.44 27.93 3.94
CA VAL A 62 9.47 28.90 3.58
C VAL A 62 9.21 29.36 2.16
N GLY A 63 9.05 30.67 1.97
CA GLY A 63 8.78 31.24 0.66
C GLY A 63 9.57 32.51 0.40
N ALA A 64 9.54 32.93 -0.86
CA ALA A 64 10.22 34.11 -1.32
C ALA A 64 9.29 34.88 -2.25
N MET A 65 9.00 36.15 -1.94
CA MET A 65 8.08 36.98 -2.71
C MET A 65 8.76 38.27 -3.17
N PRO A 66 8.79 38.57 -4.48
CA PRO A 66 9.26 39.86 -4.94
C PRO A 66 8.33 40.96 -4.43
N TYR A 67 8.88 42.14 -4.12
CA TYR A 67 8.06 43.27 -3.68
C TYR A 67 8.58 44.58 -4.26
N LYS A 68 7.65 45.47 -4.62
CA LYS A 68 7.95 46.79 -5.18
C LYS A 68 7.54 47.93 -4.24
N GLN A 69 6.39 47.81 -3.58
CA GLN A 69 5.78 48.88 -2.78
C GLN A 69 5.95 48.67 -1.26
N GLY A 70 6.83 47.75 -0.86
CA GLY A 70 7.17 47.46 0.53
C GLY A 70 6.50 46.19 1.09
N LEU A 71 6.88 45.81 2.31
CA LEU A 71 6.50 44.52 2.92
C LEU A 71 5.02 44.45 3.35
N LYS A 72 4.35 45.59 3.53
CA LYS A 72 2.92 45.64 3.87
C LYS A 72 2.06 45.05 2.76
N GLU A 73 2.41 45.30 1.50
CA GLU A 73 1.73 44.75 0.34
C GLU A 73 1.84 43.22 0.32
N VAL A 74 3.05 42.70 0.58
CA VAL A 74 3.31 41.25 0.69
C VAL A 74 2.44 40.63 1.78
N ALA A 75 2.35 41.26 2.95
CA ALA A 75 1.48 40.78 4.04
C ALA A 75 0.01 40.73 3.63
N GLN A 76 -0.49 41.78 2.96
CA GLN A 76 -1.87 41.83 2.47
C GLN A 76 -2.16 40.81 1.36
N GLN A 77 -1.18 40.51 0.49
CA GLN A 77 -1.31 39.45 -0.52
C GLN A 77 -1.37 38.07 0.14
N LEU A 78 -0.48 37.79 1.11
CA LEU A 78 -0.48 36.53 1.86
C LEU A 78 -1.80 36.30 2.62
N MET A 79 -2.29 37.32 3.35
CA MET A 79 -3.55 37.20 4.09
C MET A 79 -4.72 36.92 3.16
N ARG A 80 -4.83 37.63 2.02
CA ARG A 80 -5.86 37.36 1.01
C ARG A 80 -5.76 35.93 0.50
N GLY A 81 -4.55 35.45 0.19
CA GLY A 81 -4.33 34.06 -0.23
C GLY A 81 -4.82 33.06 0.81
N ILE A 82 -4.51 33.29 2.09
CA ILE A 82 -4.99 32.46 3.19
C ILE A 82 -6.52 32.50 3.26
N GLU A 83 -7.15 33.67 3.21
CA GLU A 83 -8.62 33.79 3.26
C GLU A 83 -9.33 33.06 2.12
N THR A 84 -8.76 33.05 0.91
CA THR A 84 -9.39 32.38 -0.25
C THR A 84 -9.48 30.86 -0.15
N ILE A 85 -8.64 30.22 0.66
CA ILE A 85 -8.59 28.75 0.78
C ILE A 85 -9.24 28.24 2.07
N GLN A 86 -9.83 29.13 2.87
CA GLN A 86 -10.43 28.81 4.15
C GLN A 86 -11.94 28.68 4.00
N SER A 87 -12.52 27.67 4.64
CA SER A 87 -13.98 27.50 4.69
C SER A 87 -14.60 28.32 5.82
N GLY A 88 -13.84 28.52 6.91
CA GLY A 88 -14.20 29.38 8.04
C GLY A 88 -13.87 30.86 7.84
N LYS A 89 -14.11 31.65 8.90
CA LYS A 89 -13.70 33.06 9.00
C LYS A 89 -12.50 33.18 9.97
N PRO A 90 -11.27 32.96 9.51
CA PRO A 90 -10.10 33.08 10.37
C PRO A 90 -9.92 34.54 10.81
N LYS A 91 -9.36 34.74 12.00
CA LYS A 91 -8.95 36.07 12.46
C LYS A 91 -7.50 36.27 12.05
N LEU A 92 -7.23 37.14 11.08
CA LEU A 92 -5.88 37.45 10.61
C LEU A 92 -5.50 38.88 10.98
N ALA A 93 -4.25 39.07 11.40
CA ALA A 93 -3.69 40.38 11.68
C ALA A 93 -2.21 40.41 11.30
N PHE A 94 -1.68 41.59 11.00
CA PHE A 94 -0.25 41.80 10.84
C PHE A 94 0.18 43.11 11.49
N ARG A 95 1.45 43.17 11.89
CA ARG A 95 2.09 44.39 12.41
C ARG A 95 3.52 44.51 11.89
N SER A 96 3.97 45.74 11.70
CA SER A 96 5.37 46.01 11.37
C SER A 96 6.27 45.79 12.59
N ILE A 97 7.46 45.26 12.35
CA ILE A 97 8.55 45.12 13.31
C ILE A 97 9.85 45.66 12.67
N PRO A 98 10.91 45.98 13.44
CA PRO A 98 12.13 46.57 12.86
C PRO A 98 12.75 45.76 11.71
N GLN A 99 12.63 44.44 11.77
CA GLN A 99 13.22 43.52 10.78
C GLN A 99 12.26 43.15 9.64
N GLY A 100 11.00 43.60 9.67
CA GLY A 100 10.00 43.25 8.67
C GLY A 100 8.55 43.35 9.12
N VAL A 101 7.73 42.34 8.80
CA VAL A 101 6.32 42.27 9.19
C VAL A 101 6.03 40.94 9.88
N GLN A 102 5.32 40.99 11.00
CA GLN A 102 4.80 39.81 11.68
C GLN A 102 3.33 39.61 11.31
N ILE A 103 2.95 38.38 11.01
CA ILE A 103 1.57 37.94 10.77
C ILE A 103 1.14 37.04 11.95
N ALA A 104 -0.12 37.16 12.36
CA ALA A 104 -0.77 36.24 13.27
C ALA A 104 -2.13 35.83 12.71
N GLY A 105 -2.52 34.58 12.92
CA GLY A 105 -3.81 34.06 12.54
C GLY A 105 -4.34 33.05 13.54
N GLU A 106 -5.65 33.07 13.77
CA GLU A 106 -6.36 32.14 14.67
C GLU A 106 -7.62 31.60 14.01
N GLY A 107 -8.00 30.37 14.39
CA GLY A 107 -9.20 29.70 13.89
C GLY A 107 -9.12 29.33 12.41
N LEU A 108 -7.92 29.00 11.92
CA LEU A 108 -7.74 28.47 10.56
C LEU A 108 -8.19 27.01 10.49
N ASP A 109 -8.74 26.60 9.36
CA ASP A 109 -9.01 25.22 9.00
C ASP A 109 -7.70 24.46 8.70
N TYR A 110 -7.82 23.14 8.56
CA TYR A 110 -6.70 22.29 8.16
C TYR A 110 -6.09 22.76 6.82
N PRO A 111 -4.75 22.88 6.71
CA PRO A 111 -4.09 23.42 5.53
C PRO A 111 -3.97 22.37 4.41
N TYR A 112 -5.09 22.00 3.78
CA TYR A 112 -5.14 20.96 2.74
C TYR A 112 -4.18 21.22 1.57
N ALA A 113 -3.89 22.48 1.24
CA ALA A 113 -2.93 22.84 0.19
C ALA A 113 -1.50 22.34 0.50
N LEU A 114 -1.14 22.17 1.78
CA LEU A 114 0.21 21.72 2.18
C LEU A 114 0.33 20.19 2.25
N ASN A 115 -0.78 19.49 2.46
CA ASN A 115 -0.81 18.03 2.48
C ASN A 115 -2.17 17.52 1.98
N PRO A 116 -2.43 17.57 0.66
CA PRO A 116 -3.75 17.31 0.13
C PRO A 116 -4.11 15.81 0.21
N ASN A 117 -3.10 14.93 0.20
CA ASN A 117 -3.26 13.49 0.31
C ASN A 117 -3.64 13.02 1.73
N ILE A 118 -3.68 13.92 2.72
CA ILE A 118 -4.17 13.58 4.07
C ILE A 118 -5.61 13.03 4.06
N ILE A 119 -6.39 13.34 3.01
CA ILE A 119 -7.75 12.80 2.84
C ILE A 119 -7.79 11.27 2.76
N LEU A 120 -6.65 10.65 2.42
CA LEU A 120 -6.49 9.19 2.40
C LEU A 120 -6.12 8.63 3.77
N SER A 121 -5.85 9.49 4.77
CA SER A 121 -5.54 9.09 6.13
C SER A 121 -6.82 8.75 6.90
N LEU A 122 -6.71 7.74 7.76
CA LEU A 122 -7.77 7.36 8.71
C LEU A 122 -7.65 8.09 10.06
N SER A 123 -6.60 8.90 10.24
CA SER A 123 -6.37 9.64 11.49
C SER A 123 -7.31 10.85 11.60
N PRO A 124 -7.86 11.13 12.80
CA PRO A 124 -8.66 12.32 13.01
C PRO A 124 -7.81 13.58 12.79
N LEU A 125 -8.34 14.52 12.00
CA LEU A 125 -7.65 15.76 11.69
C LEU A 125 -7.95 16.83 12.74
N PRO A 126 -6.95 17.63 13.15
CA PRO A 126 -7.19 18.81 13.95
C PRO A 126 -8.10 19.78 13.18
N THR A 127 -9.08 20.34 13.87
CA THR A 127 -10.10 21.20 13.26
C THR A 127 -9.76 22.69 13.33
N ARG A 128 -8.78 23.09 14.16
CA ARG A 128 -8.37 24.49 14.32
C ARG A 128 -6.87 24.66 14.39
N PHE A 129 -6.39 25.63 13.62
CA PHE A 129 -4.99 25.97 13.47
C PHE A 129 -4.73 27.43 13.83
N ASN A 130 -3.54 27.65 14.36
CA ASN A 130 -2.93 28.95 14.52
C ASN A 130 -1.86 29.16 13.45
N LEU A 131 -1.70 30.41 13.04
CA LEU A 131 -0.67 30.89 12.15
C LEU A 131 0.19 31.91 12.87
N VAL A 132 1.50 31.75 12.81
CA VAL A 132 2.47 32.80 13.13
C VAL A 132 3.38 32.96 11.92
N GLY A 133 3.48 34.17 11.39
CA GLY A 133 4.28 34.45 10.20
C GLY A 133 5.29 35.57 10.42
N LEU A 134 6.40 35.49 9.69
CA LEU A 134 7.40 36.55 9.58
C LEU A 134 7.69 36.80 8.10
N ILE A 135 7.68 38.08 7.71
CA ILE A 135 8.10 38.55 6.39
C ILE A 135 9.35 39.40 6.63
N LEU A 136 10.51 38.89 6.23
CA LEU A 136 11.79 39.55 6.43
C LEU A 136 12.21 40.31 5.19
N LYS A 137 12.80 41.49 5.39
CA LYS A 137 13.25 42.36 4.30
C LYS A 137 14.52 41.81 3.64
N GLY A 138 14.46 41.48 2.35
CA GLY A 138 15.64 41.38 1.49
C GLY A 138 15.71 42.56 0.51
N GLU A 139 16.75 42.63 -0.33
CA GLU A 139 16.97 43.77 -1.24
C GLU A 139 15.87 43.95 -2.29
N LYS A 140 15.44 42.84 -2.91
CA LYS A 140 14.40 42.81 -3.97
C LYS A 140 13.29 41.78 -3.72
N ILE A 141 13.52 40.90 -2.76
CA ILE A 141 12.68 39.74 -2.46
C ILE A 141 12.52 39.70 -0.95
N ALA A 142 11.30 39.48 -0.48
CA ALA A 142 10.98 39.26 0.92
C ALA A 142 11.02 37.76 1.21
N LEU A 143 11.67 37.37 2.29
CA LEU A 143 11.63 36.00 2.80
C LEU A 143 10.38 35.86 3.66
N THR A 144 9.54 34.87 3.37
CA THR A 144 8.32 34.57 4.12
C THR A 144 8.50 33.28 4.89
N LEU A 145 8.19 33.30 6.18
CA LEU A 145 8.24 32.16 7.08
C LEU A 145 6.89 32.04 7.74
N LEU A 146 6.14 30.98 7.44
CA LEU A 146 4.80 30.76 8.00
C LEU A 146 4.80 29.48 8.84
N PHE A 147 4.46 29.62 10.12
CA PHE A 147 4.33 28.52 11.06
C PHE A 147 2.84 28.24 11.26
N LEU A 148 2.37 27.09 10.79
CA LEU A 148 0.99 26.63 10.98
C LEU A 148 0.97 25.43 11.92
N PHE A 149 0.16 25.49 12.97
CA PHE A 149 0.10 24.42 13.95
C PHE A 149 -1.27 24.37 14.64
N PRO A 150 -1.74 23.19 15.10
CA PRO A 150 -2.98 23.08 15.86
C PRO A 150 -2.99 23.97 17.11
N GLU A 151 -4.16 24.48 17.52
CA GLU A 151 -4.28 25.38 18.69
C GLU A 151 -3.62 24.82 19.96
N ASN A 152 -3.73 23.51 20.17
CA ASN A 152 -3.22 22.80 21.36
C ASN A 152 -1.77 22.29 21.22
N THR A 153 -0.99 22.84 20.30
CA THR A 153 0.39 22.37 20.06
C THR A 153 1.30 22.63 21.27
N PRO A 154 1.99 21.60 21.80
CA PRO A 154 2.90 21.75 22.93
C PRO A 154 4.00 22.80 22.69
N GLN A 155 4.42 23.47 23.76
CA GLN A 155 5.50 24.47 23.67
C GLN A 155 6.83 23.86 23.21
N SER A 156 7.10 22.59 23.53
CA SER A 156 8.28 21.85 23.07
C SER A 156 8.34 21.78 21.54
N ILE A 157 7.25 21.37 20.89
CA ILE A 157 7.14 21.31 19.42
C ILE A 157 7.27 22.69 18.79
N ARG A 158 6.65 23.72 19.39
CA ARG A 158 6.80 25.11 18.91
C ARG A 158 8.26 25.59 18.98
N LYS A 159 9.02 25.20 20.01
CA LYS A 159 10.46 25.48 20.10
C LYS A 159 11.24 24.73 19.02
N GLU A 160 10.93 23.45 18.77
CA GLU A 160 11.54 22.68 17.68
C GLU A 160 11.35 23.38 16.31
N MET A 161 10.15 23.90 16.04
CA MET A 161 9.88 24.64 14.79
C MET A 161 10.83 25.82 14.61
N VAL A 162 11.05 26.60 15.68
CA VAL A 162 11.95 27.77 15.65
C VAL A 162 13.40 27.33 15.45
N GLU A 163 13.85 26.28 16.15
CA GLU A 163 15.21 25.74 16.01
C GLU A 163 15.48 25.19 14.61
N LEU A 164 14.49 24.53 13.99
CA LEU A 164 14.60 24.07 12.61
C LEU A 164 14.89 25.23 11.67
N ILE A 165 14.10 26.31 11.74
CA ILE A 165 14.30 27.49 10.89
C ILE A 165 15.60 28.23 11.19
N ARG A 166 16.06 28.25 12.45
CA ARG A 166 17.39 28.80 12.79
C ARG A 166 18.54 28.05 12.13
N SER A 167 18.35 26.77 11.82
CA SER A 167 19.34 25.95 11.13
C SER A 167 19.28 26.01 9.60
N LEU A 168 18.29 26.72 9.06
CA LEU A 168 18.08 26.81 7.62
C LEU A 168 19.13 27.72 6.98
N GLU A 169 19.86 27.17 6.02
CA GLU A 169 20.87 27.84 5.21
C GLU A 169 20.46 27.76 3.73
N PHE A 170 20.56 28.87 2.99
CA PHE A 170 20.42 28.84 1.53
C PHE A 170 21.76 28.50 0.88
N LEU A 171 21.74 27.60 -0.09
CA LEU A 171 22.95 27.18 -0.80
C LEU A 171 23.39 28.26 -1.80
N PRO A 172 24.71 28.44 -1.99
CA PRO A 172 25.23 29.34 -3.02
C PRO A 172 24.92 28.80 -4.42
N ALA A 173 24.86 29.70 -5.41
CA ALA A 173 24.50 29.35 -6.79
C ALA A 173 25.38 28.24 -7.41
N SER A 174 26.65 28.14 -7.01
CA SER A 174 27.58 27.10 -7.47
C SER A 174 27.23 25.69 -7.02
N GLN A 175 26.39 25.55 -5.98
CA GLN A 175 25.95 24.27 -5.45
C GLN A 175 24.55 23.85 -5.93
N LEU A 176 23.85 24.76 -6.63
CA LEU A 176 22.51 24.54 -7.16
C LEU A 176 22.55 23.69 -8.43
N VAL A 177 21.58 22.80 -8.56
CA VAL A 177 21.38 21.97 -9.74
C VAL A 177 20.11 22.44 -10.44
N LYS A 178 20.25 22.83 -11.71
CA LYS A 178 19.10 23.19 -12.55
C LYS A 178 18.20 21.99 -12.75
N TRP A 179 16.89 22.23 -12.75
CA TRP A 179 15.89 21.19 -12.89
C TRP A 179 14.70 21.67 -13.71
N LYS A 180 13.94 20.71 -14.23
CA LYS A 180 12.66 20.92 -14.91
C LYS A 180 11.56 20.12 -14.21
N PRO A 181 10.32 20.63 -14.20
CA PRO A 181 9.19 19.83 -13.76
C PRO A 181 8.91 18.71 -14.77
N VAL A 182 8.63 17.51 -14.26
CA VAL A 182 8.21 16.35 -15.04
C VAL A 182 6.88 15.85 -14.48
N THR A 183 5.97 15.48 -15.37
CA THR A 183 4.66 14.95 -15.02
C THR A 183 4.57 13.49 -15.42
N LEU A 184 4.32 12.62 -14.44
CA LEU A 184 3.99 11.21 -14.68
C LEU A 184 2.51 11.11 -15.02
N ARG A 185 2.18 10.37 -16.07
CA ARG A 185 0.80 10.18 -16.53
C ARG A 185 0.39 8.73 -16.45
N ASP A 186 -0.87 8.53 -16.11
CA ASP A 186 -1.53 7.25 -16.19
C ASP A 186 -2.14 7.11 -17.59
N SER A 187 -1.60 6.21 -18.40
CA SER A 187 -2.10 5.97 -19.75
C SER A 187 -3.46 5.26 -19.77
N VAL A 188 -3.85 4.60 -18.68
CA VAL A 188 -5.12 3.87 -18.56
C VAL A 188 -6.23 4.80 -18.10
N LEU A 189 -5.97 5.62 -17.08
CA LEU A 189 -6.94 6.56 -16.52
C LEU A 189 -6.93 7.94 -17.21
N GLY A 190 -5.92 8.25 -18.01
CA GLY A 190 -5.78 9.57 -18.67
C GLY A 190 -5.47 10.71 -17.70
N MET A 191 -5.04 10.40 -16.47
CA MET A 191 -4.82 11.37 -15.39
C MET A 191 -3.34 11.61 -15.12
N THR A 192 -3.02 12.77 -14.56
CA THR A 192 -1.69 13.00 -13.95
C THR A 192 -1.59 12.16 -12.67
N ILE A 193 -0.53 11.35 -12.58
CA ILE A 193 -0.19 10.58 -11.38
C ILE A 193 0.50 11.49 -10.36
N ALA A 194 1.60 12.10 -10.78
CA ALA A 194 2.43 12.93 -9.93
C ALA A 194 3.24 13.92 -10.75
N THR A 195 3.64 15.01 -10.11
CA THR A 195 4.68 15.93 -10.60
C THR A 195 5.92 15.79 -9.73
N LEU A 196 7.09 15.99 -10.34
CA LEU A 196 8.37 15.97 -9.64
C LEU A 196 9.38 16.86 -10.36
N HIS A 197 10.39 17.32 -9.64
CA HIS A 197 11.50 18.10 -10.19
C HIS A 197 12.67 17.19 -10.51
N VAL A 198 13.13 17.25 -11.76
CA VAL A 198 14.19 16.39 -12.27
C VAL A 198 15.32 17.25 -12.78
N PRO A 199 16.59 16.97 -12.43
CA PRO A 199 17.71 17.72 -12.96
C PRO A 199 17.73 17.75 -14.50
N GLU A 200 18.17 18.87 -15.07
CA GLU A 200 18.29 18.99 -16.53
C GLU A 200 19.31 17.97 -17.08
N GLY A 201 18.95 17.29 -18.17
CA GLY A 201 19.81 16.28 -18.81
C GLY A 201 19.61 14.83 -18.31
N TYR A 202 18.82 14.61 -17.26
CA TYR A 202 18.55 13.27 -16.74
C TYR A 202 17.39 12.60 -17.51
N GLN A 203 17.49 11.29 -17.66
CA GLN A 203 16.42 10.46 -18.21
C GLN A 203 15.41 10.12 -17.12
N VAL A 204 14.13 10.07 -17.48
CA VAL A 204 13.03 9.75 -16.56
C VAL A 204 12.12 8.74 -17.23
N GLU A 205 11.90 7.64 -16.54
CA GLU A 205 10.89 6.65 -16.88
C GLU A 205 9.96 6.48 -15.70
N GLY A 206 8.69 6.23 -15.95
CA GLY A 206 7.71 6.08 -14.89
C GLY A 206 6.30 5.94 -15.41
N GLY A 207 5.41 5.52 -14.54
CA GLY A 207 4.03 5.25 -14.90
C GLY A 207 3.33 4.39 -13.86
N PRO A 208 2.05 4.09 -14.12
CA PRO A 208 1.29 3.22 -13.25
C PRO A 208 1.75 1.76 -13.45
N PHE A 209 1.62 0.94 -12.42
CA PHE A 209 1.77 -0.50 -12.53
C PHE A 209 0.82 -1.21 -11.56
N ARG A 210 0.47 -2.45 -11.90
CA ARG A 210 -0.35 -3.32 -11.06
C ARG A 210 0.53 -4.34 -10.32
N GLN A 211 0.17 -4.60 -9.08
CA GLN A 211 0.79 -5.62 -8.24
C GLN A 211 -0.32 -6.38 -7.51
N GLY A 212 -0.78 -7.46 -8.14
CA GLY A 212 -2.05 -8.10 -7.78
C GLY A 212 -3.22 -7.13 -7.98
N THR A 213 -3.99 -6.88 -6.91
CA THR A 213 -5.09 -5.90 -6.92
C THR A 213 -4.63 -4.47 -6.67
N LYS A 214 -3.36 -4.25 -6.31
CA LYS A 214 -2.81 -2.94 -5.97
C LYS A 214 -2.50 -2.17 -7.25
N TYR A 215 -2.84 -0.88 -7.26
CA TYR A 215 -2.52 0.03 -8.35
C TYR A 215 -1.60 1.14 -7.81
N PHE A 216 -0.34 1.09 -8.25
CA PHE A 216 0.72 1.99 -7.77
C PHE A 216 1.33 2.75 -8.92
N TYR A 217 2.21 3.69 -8.59
CA TYR A 217 3.08 4.34 -9.54
C TYR A 217 4.54 4.09 -9.19
N ARG A 218 5.39 4.16 -10.21
CA ARG A 218 6.83 4.16 -10.06
C ARG A 218 7.43 5.25 -10.93
N TYR A 219 8.63 5.67 -10.56
CA TYR A 219 9.52 6.38 -11.45
C TYR A 219 10.95 5.92 -11.20
N GLU A 220 11.78 6.13 -12.22
CA GLU A 220 13.20 5.93 -12.20
C GLU A 220 13.86 7.07 -12.99
N ILE A 221 14.82 7.71 -12.35
CA ILE A 221 15.59 8.82 -12.89
C ILE A 221 17.04 8.36 -12.98
N LYS A 222 17.63 8.51 -14.17
CA LYS A 222 18.96 7.98 -14.47
C LYS A 222 19.86 8.99 -15.17
N GLN A 223 21.13 8.99 -14.80
CA GLN A 223 22.23 9.59 -15.56
C GLN A 223 23.52 8.88 -15.17
N ASP A 224 24.17 8.23 -16.13
CA ASP A 224 25.39 7.43 -15.90
C ASP A 224 25.20 6.44 -14.72
N ASP A 225 26.05 6.50 -13.70
CA ASP A 225 25.98 5.66 -12.50
C ASP A 225 24.94 6.13 -11.46
N PHE A 226 24.31 7.28 -11.68
CA PHE A 226 23.26 7.78 -10.79
C PHE A 226 21.91 7.15 -11.12
N ILE A 227 21.23 6.66 -10.10
CA ILE A 227 19.86 6.16 -10.17
C ILE A 227 19.08 6.75 -8.99
N CYS A 228 17.86 7.23 -9.22
CA CYS A 228 16.92 7.63 -8.18
C CYS A 228 15.52 7.12 -8.52
N ARG A 229 14.92 6.28 -7.66
CA ARG A 229 13.66 5.59 -7.97
C ARG A 229 12.84 5.21 -6.76
N ILE A 230 11.63 4.73 -7.02
CA ILE A 230 10.78 4.06 -6.04
C ILE A 230 10.58 2.60 -6.43
N ASP A 231 10.83 1.72 -5.49
CA ASP A 231 10.66 0.27 -5.59
C ASP A 231 9.50 -0.19 -4.70
N ALA A 232 8.65 -1.09 -5.22
CA ALA A 232 7.60 -1.76 -4.47
C ALA A 232 7.81 -3.27 -4.53
N ILE A 233 7.82 -3.91 -3.37
CA ILE A 233 8.08 -5.35 -3.21
C ILE A 233 6.97 -5.92 -2.34
N ASP A 234 6.33 -6.98 -2.80
CA ASP A 234 5.42 -7.78 -1.99
C ASP A 234 5.90 -9.23 -1.94
N LEU A 235 5.88 -9.81 -0.75
CA LEU A 235 6.07 -11.23 -0.53
C LEU A 235 4.82 -11.81 0.10
N ILE A 236 4.31 -12.87 -0.50
CA ILE A 236 3.21 -13.67 0.06
C ILE A 236 3.74 -15.10 0.18
N SER A 237 4.02 -15.52 1.41
CA SER A 237 4.41 -16.89 1.72
C SER A 237 3.24 -17.61 2.38
N GLN A 238 2.94 -18.82 1.90
CA GLN A 238 1.99 -19.72 2.53
C GLN A 238 2.70 -21.02 2.91
N SER A 239 2.36 -21.55 4.08
CA SER A 239 2.82 -22.87 4.49
C SER A 239 1.65 -23.70 5.02
N LEU A 240 1.66 -24.98 4.67
CA LEU A 240 0.77 -26.00 5.20
C LEU A 240 1.65 -27.13 5.73
N SER A 241 1.58 -27.36 7.03
CA SER A 241 2.25 -28.47 7.69
C SER A 241 1.20 -29.47 8.17
N THR A 242 1.38 -30.74 7.82
CA THR A 242 0.53 -31.85 8.24
C THR A 242 1.40 -32.95 8.85
N SER A 243 0.80 -33.93 9.52
CA SER A 243 1.51 -35.13 10.00
C SER A 243 2.16 -35.96 8.89
N PHE A 244 1.79 -35.74 7.63
CA PHE A 244 2.28 -36.48 6.45
C PHE A 244 3.28 -35.69 5.60
N GLY A 245 3.62 -34.45 5.98
CA GLY A 245 4.55 -33.60 5.27
C GLY A 245 4.18 -32.12 5.32
N ALA A 246 5.10 -31.28 4.88
CA ALA A 246 4.92 -29.84 4.79
C ALA A 246 5.09 -29.36 3.35
N ASN A 247 4.24 -28.43 2.95
CA ASN A 247 4.36 -27.69 1.69
C ASN A 247 4.44 -26.20 2.00
N ALA A 248 5.33 -25.50 1.32
CA ALA A 248 5.49 -24.08 1.42
C ALA A 248 5.73 -23.48 0.04
N ASN A 249 5.11 -22.33 -0.23
CA ASN A 249 5.39 -21.54 -1.41
C ASN A 249 5.56 -20.08 -1.03
N THR A 250 6.30 -19.33 -1.84
CA THR A 250 6.36 -17.87 -1.76
C THR A 250 6.17 -17.27 -3.13
N ILE A 251 5.33 -16.24 -3.23
CA ILE A 251 5.24 -15.38 -4.40
C ILE A 251 5.93 -14.07 -4.03
N LEU A 252 7.04 -13.78 -4.70
CA LEU A 252 7.73 -12.50 -4.66
C LEU A 252 7.26 -11.67 -5.86
N THR A 253 6.71 -10.49 -5.61
CA THR A 253 6.39 -9.53 -6.66
C THR A 253 7.22 -8.28 -6.48
N TYR A 254 8.03 -7.95 -7.50
CA TYR A 254 8.90 -6.78 -7.52
C TYR A 254 8.50 -5.87 -8.69
N ASN A 255 8.07 -4.65 -8.40
CA ASN A 255 7.65 -3.65 -9.39
C ASN A 255 6.68 -4.21 -10.44
N GLY A 256 5.69 -4.99 -9.99
CA GLY A 256 4.65 -5.62 -10.83
C GLY A 256 5.05 -6.93 -11.51
N LYS A 257 6.29 -7.40 -11.37
CA LYS A 257 6.74 -8.69 -11.90
C LYS A 257 6.77 -9.74 -10.78
N SER A 258 6.03 -10.84 -10.96
CA SER A 258 5.95 -11.91 -9.95
C SER A 258 6.82 -13.11 -10.32
N VAL A 259 7.44 -13.70 -9.31
CA VAL A 259 8.17 -14.97 -9.38
C VAL A 259 7.75 -15.86 -8.22
N GLN A 260 7.60 -17.15 -8.49
CA GLN A 260 7.34 -18.14 -7.45
C GLN A 260 8.66 -18.73 -6.97
N LEU A 261 8.86 -18.71 -5.66
CA LEU A 261 10.00 -19.31 -4.99
C LEU A 261 9.59 -20.64 -4.35
N PRO A 262 10.44 -21.68 -4.41
CA PRO A 262 10.12 -23.03 -3.94
C PRO A 262 10.19 -23.18 -2.41
N GLN A 263 10.58 -22.14 -1.67
CA GLN A 263 10.74 -22.15 -0.21
C GLN A 263 9.89 -21.04 0.42
N ALA A 264 9.47 -21.24 1.67
CA ALA A 264 8.86 -20.18 2.47
C ALA A 264 9.92 -19.12 2.79
N VAL A 265 9.65 -17.88 2.39
CA VAL A 265 10.42 -16.71 2.83
C VAL A 265 9.57 -15.94 3.83
N GLN A 266 10.07 -15.83 5.05
CA GLN A 266 9.39 -15.10 6.13
C GLN A 266 10.27 -13.93 6.55
N VAL A 267 9.70 -12.72 6.51
CA VAL A 267 10.34 -11.52 7.06
C VAL A 267 9.87 -11.40 8.50
N SER A 268 10.78 -11.68 9.43
CA SER A 268 10.53 -11.61 10.87
C SER A 268 11.21 -10.41 11.51
N SER A 269 12.15 -9.79 10.79
CA SER A 269 12.95 -8.69 11.29
C SER A 269 13.29 -7.68 10.18
N ALA A 270 13.78 -6.51 10.60
CA ALA A 270 14.33 -5.51 9.69
C ALA A 270 15.62 -5.98 8.97
N GLU A 271 16.36 -6.93 9.55
CA GLU A 271 17.51 -7.58 8.89
C GLU A 271 17.03 -8.36 7.66
N ASP A 272 15.99 -9.19 7.83
CA ASP A 272 15.43 -9.99 6.73
C ASP A 272 14.97 -9.10 5.58
N ALA A 273 14.31 -7.98 5.91
CA ALA A 273 13.87 -7.00 4.91
C ALA A 273 15.05 -6.36 4.17
N ALA A 274 16.14 -6.02 4.87
CA ALA A 274 17.36 -5.49 4.25
C ALA A 274 18.02 -6.54 3.34
N GLN A 275 18.08 -7.81 3.77
CA GLN A 275 18.68 -8.89 2.99
C GLN A 275 17.90 -9.16 1.69
N ILE A 276 16.58 -9.04 1.71
CA ILE A 276 15.74 -9.13 0.51
C ILE A 276 16.09 -8.01 -0.48
N LEU A 277 16.26 -6.77 -0.01
CA LEU A 277 16.66 -5.65 -0.86
C LEU A 277 18.03 -5.87 -1.48
N LEU A 278 19.02 -6.32 -0.71
CA LEU A 278 20.36 -6.63 -1.23
C LEU A 278 20.31 -7.75 -2.28
N SER A 279 19.52 -8.80 -2.04
CA SER A 279 19.36 -9.92 -2.98
C SER A 279 18.72 -9.45 -4.29
N LEU A 280 17.72 -8.56 -4.22
CA LEU A 280 17.12 -7.93 -5.40
C LEU A 280 18.14 -7.07 -6.16
N TRP A 281 18.96 -6.28 -5.45
CA TRP A 281 19.99 -5.47 -6.08
C TRP A 281 21.10 -6.31 -6.71
N GLN A 282 21.48 -7.42 -6.08
CA GLN A 282 22.41 -8.38 -6.65
C GLN A 282 21.84 -9.00 -7.93
N ALA A 283 20.59 -9.45 -7.91
CA ALA A 283 19.94 -9.99 -9.10
C ALA A 283 19.79 -8.95 -10.23
N GLU A 284 19.58 -7.68 -9.88
CA GLU A 284 19.46 -6.58 -10.85
C GLU A 284 20.80 -6.21 -11.49
N THR A 285 21.87 -6.13 -10.68
CA THR A 285 23.15 -5.54 -11.09
C THR A 285 24.24 -6.57 -11.38
N ASP A 286 23.99 -7.84 -11.05
CA ASP A 286 24.96 -8.93 -11.06
C ASP A 286 26.22 -8.61 -10.22
N ARG A 287 26.02 -7.90 -9.09
CA ARG A 287 27.08 -7.48 -8.17
C ARG A 287 26.71 -7.80 -6.73
N GLU A 288 27.72 -8.17 -5.95
CA GLU A 288 27.57 -8.31 -4.50
C GLU A 288 27.44 -6.93 -3.85
N TRP A 289 26.43 -6.77 -3.00
CA TRP A 289 26.19 -5.54 -2.22
C TRP A 289 26.39 -5.82 -0.74
N ARG A 290 27.17 -4.97 -0.06
CA ARG A 290 27.47 -5.11 1.38
C ARG A 290 26.88 -3.97 2.17
N VAL A 291 26.24 -4.27 3.29
CA VAL A 291 25.69 -3.26 4.21
C VAL A 291 26.83 -2.50 4.88
N LYS A 292 26.76 -1.18 4.80
CA LYS A 292 27.69 -0.25 5.46
C LYS A 292 27.06 0.39 6.69
N ASP A 293 25.80 0.78 6.58
CA ASP A 293 25.04 1.38 7.66
C ASP A 293 23.57 0.97 7.55
N ARG A 294 22.93 0.76 8.70
CA ARG A 294 21.51 0.49 8.78
C ARG A 294 20.92 1.11 10.03
N GLN A 295 19.86 1.87 9.82
CA GLN A 295 19.03 2.43 10.89
C GLN A 295 17.63 1.84 10.78
N VAL A 296 17.08 1.40 11.91
CA VAL A 296 15.77 0.76 11.99
C VAL A 296 14.94 1.47 13.05
N ARG A 297 13.66 1.70 12.75
CA ARG A 297 12.68 2.23 13.70
C ARG A 297 11.38 1.46 13.58
N GLU A 298 10.84 1.01 14.71
CA GLU A 298 9.50 0.45 14.76
C GLU A 298 8.46 1.56 14.53
N GLN A 299 7.45 1.24 13.74
CA GLN A 299 6.36 2.13 13.37
C GLN A 299 5.07 1.59 13.97
N ASP A 300 4.19 2.51 14.41
CA ASP A 300 2.87 2.13 14.85
C ASP A 300 2.09 1.52 13.69
N VAL A 301 1.43 0.39 13.94
CA VAL A 301 0.60 -0.27 12.93
C VAL A 301 -0.71 0.51 12.80
N PHE A 302 -0.80 1.37 11.79
CA PHE A 302 -2.05 2.05 11.44
C PHE A 302 -2.97 1.11 10.66
N ALA A 303 -3.76 0.31 11.37
CA ALA A 303 -4.87 -0.44 10.79
C ALA A 303 -6.15 -0.27 11.62
N PRO A 304 -7.32 0.00 10.99
CA PRO A 304 -8.58 0.04 11.72
C PRO A 304 -8.90 -1.35 12.31
N PRO A 305 -9.58 -1.40 13.47
CA PRO A 305 -10.02 -2.65 14.09
C PRO A 305 -11.16 -3.23 13.26
N VAL A 306 -10.81 -3.98 12.21
CA VAL A 306 -11.77 -4.88 11.56
C VAL A 306 -11.65 -6.23 12.26
N PRO A 307 -12.74 -6.86 12.71
CA PRO A 307 -12.69 -8.18 13.31
C PRO A 307 -12.02 -9.15 12.34
N LEU A 308 -10.86 -9.67 12.73
CA LEU A 308 -10.15 -10.66 11.95
C LEU A 308 -10.83 -12.01 12.15
N LEU A 309 -10.91 -12.81 11.09
CA LEU A 309 -11.34 -14.21 11.19
C LEU A 309 -10.27 -15.08 11.90
N GLN A 310 -9.03 -14.59 12.05
CA GLN A 310 -7.91 -15.32 12.65
C GLN A 310 -6.98 -14.36 13.43
N PRO A 311 -6.31 -14.82 14.50
CA PRO A 311 -5.29 -14.03 15.17
C PRO A 311 -4.18 -13.67 14.17
N SER A 312 -3.86 -12.37 14.09
CA SER A 312 -2.77 -11.90 13.25
C SER A 312 -1.84 -10.99 14.04
N GLN A 313 -0.54 -11.16 13.83
CA GLN A 313 0.48 -10.24 14.31
C GLN A 313 0.86 -9.30 13.18
N GLN A 314 0.95 -8.01 13.49
CA GLN A 314 1.35 -6.98 12.54
C GLN A 314 2.56 -6.26 13.09
N GLN A 315 3.53 -6.02 12.22
CA GLN A 315 4.75 -5.27 12.53
C GLN A 315 5.01 -4.29 11.40
N SER A 316 5.54 -3.12 11.74
CA SER A 316 5.93 -2.11 10.76
C SER A 316 7.28 -1.53 11.14
N TRP A 317 8.14 -1.32 10.15
CA TRP A 317 9.46 -0.72 10.34
C TRP A 317 9.74 0.34 9.29
N SER A 318 10.37 1.42 9.71
CA SER A 318 11.11 2.33 8.83
C SER A 318 12.59 1.93 8.86
N ILE A 319 13.17 1.69 7.68
CA ILE A 319 14.57 1.26 7.54
C ILE A 319 15.30 2.23 6.62
N ARG A 320 16.40 2.80 7.09
CA ARG A 320 17.40 3.44 6.23
C ARG A 320 18.56 2.47 6.05
N LEU A 321 18.80 2.06 4.82
CA LEU A 321 19.88 1.16 4.44
C LEU A 321 20.90 1.90 3.58
N VAL A 322 22.18 1.75 3.89
CA VAL A 322 23.31 2.18 3.05
C VAL A 322 24.13 0.95 2.74
N ALA A 323 24.25 0.62 1.46
CA ALA A 323 25.05 -0.50 0.98
C ALA A 323 26.04 -0.04 -0.08
N GLU A 324 27.10 -0.81 -0.28
CA GLU A 324 28.13 -0.52 -1.27
C GLU A 324 28.50 -1.72 -2.12
N SER A 325 28.94 -1.43 -3.34
CA SER A 325 29.47 -2.40 -4.30
C SER A 325 30.53 -1.75 -5.18
N GLY A 326 31.81 -2.05 -4.93
CA GLY A 326 32.95 -1.37 -5.57
C GLY A 326 32.94 0.14 -5.32
N GLU A 327 32.97 0.93 -6.39
CA GLU A 327 32.92 2.40 -6.36
C GLU A 327 31.51 2.98 -6.17
N LEU A 328 30.48 2.13 -6.12
CA LEU A 328 29.08 2.56 -5.97
C LEU A 328 28.62 2.45 -4.52
N GLU A 329 27.79 3.40 -4.13
CA GLU A 329 26.99 3.36 -2.90
C GLU A 329 25.51 3.45 -3.29
N ARG A 330 24.66 2.69 -2.60
CA ARG A 330 23.21 2.68 -2.79
C ARG A 330 22.55 2.86 -1.44
N THR A 331 21.68 3.85 -1.36
CA THR A 331 20.89 4.17 -0.16
C THR A 331 19.43 3.89 -0.42
N ALA A 332 18.75 3.29 0.55
CA ALA A 332 17.33 3.04 0.50
C ALA A 332 16.64 3.47 1.79
N ASN A 333 15.59 4.27 1.67
CA ASN A 333 14.67 4.54 2.77
C ASN A 333 13.40 3.72 2.54
N CYS A 334 13.10 2.80 3.44
CA CYS A 334 12.12 1.75 3.24
C CYS A 334 11.05 1.81 4.32
N LEU A 335 9.80 1.64 3.92
CA LEU A 335 8.70 1.32 4.82
C LEU A 335 8.36 -0.14 4.62
N VAL A 336 8.46 -0.92 5.68
CA VAL A 336 8.21 -2.35 5.69
C VAL A 336 6.98 -2.63 6.55
N ASN A 337 6.02 -3.35 5.99
CA ASN A 337 4.83 -3.80 6.71
C ASN A 337 4.76 -5.31 6.62
N VAL A 338 4.68 -5.97 7.76
CA VAL A 338 4.55 -7.43 7.88
C VAL A 338 3.23 -7.77 8.56
N VAL A 339 2.51 -8.72 7.98
CA VAL A 339 1.32 -9.32 8.54
C VAL A 339 1.50 -10.83 8.54
N ASN A 340 1.50 -11.40 9.75
CA ASN A 340 1.58 -12.83 9.97
C ASN A 340 0.24 -13.31 10.51
N SER A 341 -0.32 -14.35 9.90
CA SER A 341 -1.52 -15.02 10.39
C SER A 341 -1.35 -16.52 10.26
N GLY A 342 -1.96 -17.26 11.17
CA GLY A 342 -1.87 -18.72 11.13
C GLY A 342 -2.92 -19.36 12.01
N GLN A 343 -3.17 -20.62 11.71
CA GLN A 343 -4.09 -21.48 12.45
C GLN A 343 -3.43 -22.83 12.64
N VAL A 344 -3.41 -23.30 13.88
CA VAL A 344 -2.97 -24.65 14.22
C VAL A 344 -4.22 -25.44 14.59
N ASP A 345 -4.39 -26.58 13.95
CA ASP A 345 -5.41 -27.58 14.23
C ASP A 345 -4.73 -28.94 14.51
N TYR A 346 -5.48 -29.91 15.04
CA TYR A 346 -4.95 -31.21 15.45
C TYR A 346 -4.35 -32.03 14.29
N VAL A 347 -4.75 -31.74 13.06
CA VAL A 347 -4.32 -32.44 11.83
C VAL A 347 -3.41 -31.59 10.93
N ALA A 348 -3.45 -30.26 11.06
CA ALA A 348 -2.70 -29.37 10.19
C ALA A 348 -2.42 -28.01 10.83
N ALA A 349 -1.26 -27.44 10.52
CA ALA A 349 -0.94 -26.05 10.78
C ALA A 349 -0.83 -25.29 9.46
N THR A 350 -1.51 -24.16 9.36
CA THR A 350 -1.45 -23.25 8.22
C THR A 350 -0.87 -21.92 8.66
N SER A 351 0.02 -21.35 7.85
CA SER A 351 0.48 -19.98 8.03
C SER A 351 0.45 -19.19 6.73
N LEU A 352 0.15 -17.91 6.86
CA LEU A 352 0.19 -16.91 5.80
C LEU A 352 1.03 -15.74 6.31
N HIS A 353 2.11 -15.46 5.60
CA HIS A 353 3.01 -14.34 5.83
C HIS A 353 2.92 -13.40 4.65
N GLN A 354 2.62 -12.14 4.93
CA GLN A 354 2.55 -11.08 3.94
C GLN A 354 3.52 -9.98 4.33
N THR A 355 4.42 -9.64 3.42
CA THR A 355 5.34 -8.51 3.59
C THR A 355 5.16 -7.56 2.42
N GLY A 356 5.03 -6.26 2.69
CA GLY A 356 5.18 -5.22 1.67
C GLY A 356 6.30 -4.28 2.06
N ILE A 357 7.18 -4.00 1.10
CA ILE A 357 8.28 -3.05 1.22
C ILE A 357 8.10 -1.99 0.15
N LEU A 358 8.06 -0.73 0.56
CA LEU A 358 8.16 0.42 -0.33
C LEU A 358 9.50 1.11 -0.07
N ALA A 359 10.35 1.21 -1.08
CA ALA A 359 11.71 1.73 -0.94
C ALA A 359 11.95 2.92 -1.87
N ARG A 360 12.45 4.04 -1.32
CA ARG A 360 13.06 5.13 -2.09
C ARG A 360 14.55 4.85 -2.21
N VAL A 361 15.02 4.57 -3.41
CA VAL A 361 16.39 4.12 -3.68
C VAL A 361 17.16 5.19 -4.44
N ALA A 362 18.36 5.50 -3.97
CA ALA A 362 19.33 6.32 -4.68
C ALA A 362 20.67 5.57 -4.79
N GLN A 363 21.26 5.54 -5.97
CA GLN A 363 22.60 5.01 -6.25
C GLN A 363 23.49 6.10 -6.81
N TYR A 364 24.76 6.10 -6.43
CA TYR A 364 25.75 7.03 -6.96
C TYR A 364 27.19 6.55 -6.70
N PRO A 365 28.18 7.11 -7.42
CA PRO A 365 29.59 6.92 -7.11
C PRO A 365 29.95 7.48 -5.73
N LYS A 366 30.72 6.73 -4.93
CA LYS A 366 31.16 7.11 -3.57
C LYS A 366 31.84 8.48 -3.53
N GLN A 367 32.68 8.77 -4.53
CA GLN A 367 33.44 10.02 -4.62
C GLN A 367 32.57 11.27 -4.78
N LYS A 368 31.33 11.12 -5.28
CA LYS A 368 30.38 12.22 -5.52
C LYS A 368 29.16 12.16 -4.59
N ARG A 369 29.27 11.41 -3.48
CA ARG A 369 28.17 11.15 -2.53
C ARG A 369 27.41 12.40 -2.12
N GLU A 370 28.07 13.42 -1.57
CA GLU A 370 27.40 14.62 -1.05
C GLU A 370 26.63 15.39 -2.15
N SER A 371 27.14 15.37 -3.38
CA SER A 371 26.47 15.98 -4.52
C SER A 371 25.19 15.20 -4.88
N PHE A 372 25.30 13.89 -5.04
CA PHE A 372 24.19 13.05 -5.49
C PHE A 372 23.15 12.79 -4.39
N GLU A 373 23.53 12.70 -3.12
CA GLU A 373 22.58 12.67 -2.01
C GLU A 373 21.72 13.95 -2.00
N GLY A 374 22.33 15.12 -2.23
CA GLY A 374 21.60 16.38 -2.31
C GLY A 374 20.68 16.51 -3.53
N ILE A 375 21.04 15.86 -4.64
CA ILE A 375 20.18 15.75 -5.83
C ILE A 375 19.00 14.81 -5.57
N ALA A 376 19.27 13.61 -5.05
CA ALA A 376 18.24 12.62 -4.74
C ALA A 376 17.26 13.16 -3.70
N ALA A 377 17.75 13.85 -2.67
CA ALA A 377 16.92 14.53 -1.68
C ALA A 377 15.92 15.49 -2.35
N GLY A 378 16.41 16.39 -3.23
CA GLY A 378 15.53 17.31 -3.95
C GLY A 378 14.48 16.62 -4.82
N ILE A 379 14.86 15.55 -5.52
CA ILE A 379 13.90 14.74 -6.28
C ILE A 379 12.82 14.22 -5.34
N PHE A 380 13.19 13.54 -4.25
CA PHE A 380 12.23 12.92 -3.33
C PHE A 380 11.31 13.94 -2.65
N HIS A 381 11.81 15.13 -2.28
CA HIS A 381 10.98 16.15 -1.65
C HIS A 381 10.00 16.81 -2.62
N SER A 382 10.33 16.85 -3.92
CA SER A 382 9.49 17.47 -4.95
C SER A 382 8.34 16.60 -5.45
N VAL A 383 8.27 15.33 -5.05
CA VAL A 383 7.24 14.41 -5.54
C VAL A 383 5.88 14.82 -4.96
N GLN A 384 4.99 15.29 -5.83
CA GLN A 384 3.62 15.65 -5.50
C GLN A 384 2.66 14.71 -6.21
N VAL A 385 2.05 13.80 -5.44
CA VAL A 385 1.06 12.86 -5.96
C VAL A 385 -0.29 13.56 -6.08
N ASN A 386 -0.91 13.41 -7.24
CA ASN A 386 -2.25 13.91 -7.50
C ASN A 386 -3.28 13.13 -6.67
N VAL A 387 -3.97 13.83 -5.78
CA VAL A 387 -5.01 13.24 -4.91
C VAL A 387 -6.11 12.54 -5.70
N GLN A 388 -6.53 13.10 -6.83
CA GLN A 388 -7.61 12.50 -7.64
C GLN A 388 -7.18 11.14 -8.22
N TRP A 389 -5.91 11.04 -8.64
CA TRP A 389 -5.37 9.77 -9.10
C TRP A 389 -5.28 8.76 -7.94
N SER A 390 -4.82 9.18 -6.75
CA SER A 390 -4.76 8.32 -5.57
C SER A 390 -6.14 7.79 -5.16
N LEU A 391 -7.17 8.64 -5.21
CA LEU A 391 -8.55 8.25 -4.94
C LEU A 391 -9.07 7.24 -5.99
N ALA A 392 -8.82 7.50 -7.28
CA ALA A 392 -9.19 6.56 -8.35
C ALA A 392 -8.48 5.20 -8.20
N ALA A 393 -7.20 5.20 -7.82
CA ALA A 393 -6.45 3.97 -7.54
C ALA A 393 -7.02 3.20 -6.35
N LEU A 394 -7.46 3.89 -5.29
CA LEU A 394 -8.11 3.30 -4.13
C LEU A 394 -9.50 2.74 -4.45
N GLU A 395 -10.28 3.44 -5.28
CA GLU A 395 -11.58 2.98 -5.76
C GLU A 395 -11.44 1.71 -6.59
N GLU A 396 -10.50 1.70 -7.54
CA GLU A 396 -10.22 0.52 -8.37
C GLU A 396 -9.77 -0.68 -7.54
N PHE A 397 -8.91 -0.44 -6.55
CA PHE A 397 -8.53 -1.45 -5.57
C PHE A 397 -9.76 -2.01 -4.83
N THR A 398 -10.62 -1.13 -4.31
CA THR A 398 -11.80 -1.52 -3.53
C THR A 398 -12.76 -2.35 -4.38
N ARG A 399 -13.06 -1.88 -5.60
CA ARG A 399 -13.90 -2.56 -6.58
C ARG A 399 -13.38 -3.95 -6.93
N THR A 400 -12.09 -4.04 -7.27
CA THR A 400 -11.45 -5.32 -7.63
C THR A 400 -11.51 -6.33 -6.48
N ASN A 401 -11.25 -5.89 -5.24
CA ASN A 401 -11.33 -6.79 -4.09
C ASN A 401 -12.75 -7.21 -3.77
N GLN A 402 -13.76 -6.35 -3.95
CA GLN A 402 -15.16 -6.74 -3.79
C GLN A 402 -15.53 -7.87 -4.77
N GLN A 403 -15.14 -7.74 -6.04
CA GLN A 403 -15.35 -8.76 -7.06
C GLN A 403 -14.66 -10.08 -6.72
N ILE A 404 -13.39 -10.04 -6.31
CA ILE A 404 -12.65 -11.24 -5.89
C ILE A 404 -13.29 -11.89 -4.68
N ASN A 405 -13.71 -11.12 -3.67
CA ASN A 405 -14.38 -11.66 -2.49
C ASN A 405 -15.71 -12.33 -2.86
N GLN A 406 -16.47 -11.76 -3.80
CA GLN A 406 -17.71 -12.36 -4.28
C GLN A 406 -17.43 -13.69 -4.98
N MET A 407 -16.48 -13.72 -5.91
CA MET A 407 -16.06 -14.93 -6.61
C MET A 407 -15.58 -16.03 -5.64
N VAL A 408 -14.79 -15.66 -4.62
CA VAL A 408 -14.32 -16.63 -3.61
C VAL A 408 -15.48 -17.17 -2.76
N ARG A 409 -16.47 -16.34 -2.41
CA ARG A 409 -17.66 -16.81 -1.69
C ARG A 409 -18.45 -17.81 -2.53
N GLU A 410 -18.71 -17.47 -3.79
CA GLU A 410 -19.41 -18.36 -4.73
C GLU A 410 -18.69 -19.70 -4.89
N MET A 411 -17.36 -19.67 -5.05
CA MET A 411 -16.53 -20.87 -5.12
C MET A 411 -16.60 -21.71 -3.83
N LEU A 412 -16.56 -21.07 -2.64
CA LEU A 412 -16.65 -21.77 -1.36
C LEU A 412 -18.03 -22.42 -1.17
N ASP A 413 -19.10 -21.76 -1.59
CA ASP A 413 -20.45 -22.29 -1.50
C ASP A 413 -20.62 -23.50 -2.45
N GLN A 414 -20.11 -23.41 -3.68
CA GLN A 414 -20.05 -24.54 -4.62
C GLN A 414 -19.27 -25.73 -4.04
N HIS A 415 -18.12 -25.48 -3.42
CA HIS A 415 -17.33 -26.54 -2.77
C HIS A 415 -18.05 -27.19 -1.59
N ARG A 416 -18.77 -26.40 -0.77
CA ARG A 416 -19.57 -26.93 0.34
C ARG A 416 -20.71 -27.80 -0.16
N GLU A 417 -21.39 -27.36 -1.21
CA GLU A 417 -22.46 -28.13 -1.83
C GLU A 417 -21.92 -29.45 -2.38
N PHE A 418 -20.84 -29.40 -3.15
CA PHE A 418 -20.16 -30.59 -3.66
C PHE A 418 -19.74 -31.54 -2.53
N ASN A 419 -19.09 -31.04 -1.48
CA ASN A 419 -18.67 -31.86 -0.34
C ASN A 419 -19.86 -32.47 0.40
N SER A 420 -20.96 -31.73 0.54
CA SER A 420 -22.21 -32.22 1.14
C SER A 420 -22.83 -33.34 0.29
N GLN A 421 -22.88 -33.16 -1.04
CA GLN A 421 -23.34 -34.19 -1.98
C GLN A 421 -22.46 -35.44 -1.93
N MET A 422 -21.13 -35.28 -1.92
CA MET A 422 -20.18 -36.38 -1.80
C MET A 422 -20.29 -37.10 -0.45
N ALA A 423 -20.41 -36.36 0.66
CA ALA A 423 -20.58 -36.95 1.98
C ALA A 423 -21.89 -37.76 2.07
N ARG A 424 -22.99 -37.25 1.48
CA ARG A 424 -24.25 -38.00 1.36
C ARG A 424 -24.08 -39.24 0.50
N ALA A 425 -23.43 -39.11 -0.66
CA ALA A 425 -23.18 -40.23 -1.55
C ALA A 425 -22.37 -41.34 -0.87
N TRP A 426 -21.29 -40.98 -0.17
CA TRP A 426 -20.47 -41.92 0.60
C TRP A 426 -21.21 -42.53 1.79
N SER A 427 -21.96 -41.73 2.55
CA SER A 427 -22.75 -42.22 3.68
C SER A 427 -23.82 -43.22 3.24
N ASN A 428 -24.54 -42.90 2.16
CA ASN A 428 -25.53 -43.78 1.55
C ASN A 428 -24.86 -45.04 0.99
N ALA A 429 -23.72 -44.88 0.30
CA ALA A 429 -22.94 -45.98 -0.24
C ALA A 429 -22.48 -46.98 0.83
N LEU A 430 -21.98 -46.48 1.96
CA LEU A 430 -21.53 -47.31 3.10
C LEU A 430 -22.70 -47.92 3.89
N SER A 431 -23.89 -47.32 3.79
CA SER A 431 -25.10 -47.78 4.49
C SER A 431 -26.00 -48.66 3.62
N ASP A 432 -25.54 -49.06 2.43
CA ASP A 432 -26.33 -49.76 1.41
C ASP A 432 -27.67 -49.06 1.14
N GLN A 433 -27.65 -47.74 0.99
CA GLN A 433 -28.81 -46.90 0.70
C GLN A 433 -28.61 -46.14 -0.61
N THR A 434 -29.70 -45.87 -1.32
CA THR A 434 -29.73 -45.01 -2.50
C THR A 434 -31.07 -44.27 -2.58
N TYR A 435 -31.12 -43.19 -3.36
CA TYR A 435 -32.37 -42.56 -3.74
C TYR A 435 -32.80 -43.02 -5.12
N ILE A 436 -34.09 -43.28 -5.29
CA ILE A 436 -34.70 -43.54 -6.58
C ILE A 436 -35.76 -42.51 -6.89
N ARG A 437 -35.84 -42.08 -8.14
CA ARG A 437 -36.82 -41.08 -8.59
C ARG A 437 -37.62 -41.61 -9.77
N ASP A 438 -38.92 -41.42 -9.73
CA ASP A 438 -39.77 -41.61 -10.89
C ASP A 438 -39.68 -40.40 -11.81
N SER A 439 -39.16 -40.61 -13.03
CA SER A 439 -38.96 -39.54 -14.00
C SER A 439 -40.26 -38.90 -14.51
N ASN A 440 -41.44 -39.50 -14.28
CA ASN A 440 -42.73 -38.95 -14.73
C ASN A 440 -43.42 -38.10 -13.65
N THR A 441 -43.32 -38.51 -12.37
CA THR A 441 -44.00 -37.82 -11.26
C THR A 441 -43.05 -36.93 -10.46
N GLY A 442 -41.74 -37.16 -10.54
CA GLY A 442 -40.72 -36.48 -9.75
C GLY A 442 -40.62 -36.99 -8.31
N GLU A 443 -41.40 -38.00 -7.92
CA GLU A 443 -41.37 -38.56 -6.56
C GLU A 443 -40.03 -39.25 -6.28
N ILE A 444 -39.48 -39.01 -5.08
CA ILE A 444 -38.19 -39.52 -4.64
C ILE A 444 -38.39 -40.44 -3.44
N PHE A 445 -37.81 -41.65 -3.51
CA PHE A 445 -37.87 -42.65 -2.45
C PHE A 445 -36.45 -43.01 -2.00
N LYS A 446 -36.26 -43.25 -0.70
CA LYS A 446 -35.00 -43.77 -0.15
C LYS A 446 -35.12 -45.29 0.01
N VAL A 447 -34.25 -46.05 -0.64
CA VAL A 447 -34.30 -47.51 -0.67
C VAL A 447 -32.95 -48.13 -0.32
N HIS A 448 -32.95 -49.42 0.00
CA HIS A 448 -31.74 -50.17 0.33
C HIS A 448 -31.23 -50.95 -0.88
N LYS A 449 -29.97 -50.73 -1.24
CA LYS A 449 -29.25 -51.43 -2.32
C LYS A 449 -27.74 -51.27 -2.11
N ARG A 450 -26.99 -52.35 -2.33
CA ARG A 450 -25.52 -52.33 -2.32
C ARG A 450 -25.00 -51.56 -3.53
N VAL A 451 -23.97 -50.76 -3.35
CA VAL A 451 -23.45 -49.85 -4.40
C VAL A 451 -22.92 -50.58 -5.63
N TRP A 452 -22.35 -51.76 -5.43
CA TRP A 452 -21.81 -52.61 -6.50
C TRP A 452 -22.87 -53.52 -7.14
N ASP A 453 -24.14 -53.42 -6.74
CA ASP A 453 -25.24 -54.13 -7.35
C ASP A 453 -25.69 -53.40 -8.62
N THR A 454 -25.71 -54.11 -9.75
CA THR A 454 -26.15 -53.59 -11.05
C THR A 454 -27.66 -53.64 -11.24
N ASP A 455 -28.38 -54.26 -10.31
CA ASP A 455 -29.80 -54.52 -10.45
C ASP A 455 -30.66 -53.25 -10.25
N GLN A 456 -31.72 -53.09 -11.03
CA GLN A 456 -32.47 -51.83 -11.11
C GLN A 456 -33.77 -51.86 -10.31
N PHE A 457 -34.29 -50.66 -10.01
CA PHE A 457 -35.63 -50.48 -9.46
C PHE A 457 -36.65 -50.19 -10.56
N TRP A 458 -37.83 -50.82 -10.45
CA TRP A 458 -38.91 -50.75 -11.40
C TRP A 458 -40.20 -50.30 -10.72
N ARG A 459 -40.96 -49.43 -11.38
CA ARG A 459 -42.26 -48.94 -10.91
C ARG A 459 -43.42 -49.47 -11.75
N ASP A 460 -44.46 -49.95 -11.07
CA ASP A 460 -45.71 -50.37 -11.67
C ASP A 460 -46.46 -49.18 -12.29
N PRO A 461 -46.90 -49.25 -13.56
CA PRO A 461 -47.59 -48.15 -14.23
C PRO A 461 -49.05 -47.94 -13.78
N THR A 462 -49.63 -48.90 -13.07
CA THR A 462 -51.06 -48.99 -12.70
C THR A 462 -51.29 -48.67 -11.22
N PHE A 463 -50.51 -49.30 -10.33
CA PHE A 463 -50.69 -49.16 -8.87
C PHE A 463 -49.57 -48.37 -8.20
N GLY A 464 -48.47 -48.12 -8.91
CA GLY A 464 -47.36 -47.32 -8.41
C GLY A 464 -46.40 -48.05 -7.47
N ASP A 465 -46.55 -49.36 -7.29
CA ASP A 465 -45.66 -50.21 -6.48
C ASP A 465 -44.23 -50.22 -7.04
N ILE A 466 -43.25 -50.31 -6.14
CA ILE A 466 -41.83 -50.34 -6.47
C ILE A 466 -41.26 -51.72 -6.18
N ILE A 467 -40.63 -52.34 -7.18
CA ILE A 467 -39.88 -53.58 -7.01
C ILE A 467 -38.41 -53.30 -7.35
N GLY A 468 -37.52 -53.67 -6.43
CA GLY A 468 -36.09 -53.43 -6.53
C GLY A 468 -35.27 -54.66 -6.89
N THR A 469 -33.98 -54.43 -7.15
CA THR A 469 -32.95 -55.48 -7.33
C THR A 469 -33.31 -56.48 -8.44
N ILE A 470 -33.74 -55.97 -9.60
CA ILE A 470 -33.93 -56.80 -10.80
C ILE A 470 -33.04 -56.30 -11.94
N GLY A 471 -32.12 -57.15 -12.40
CA GLY A 471 -31.26 -56.89 -13.54
C GLY A 471 -32.03 -56.71 -14.85
N LYS A 472 -31.68 -55.69 -15.63
CA LYS A 472 -32.35 -55.32 -16.88
C LYS A 472 -32.37 -56.44 -17.92
N GLU A 473 -31.31 -57.26 -17.97
CA GLU A 473 -31.11 -58.36 -18.92
C GLU A 473 -31.63 -59.72 -18.41
N THR A 474 -32.32 -59.73 -17.27
CA THR A 474 -32.98 -60.93 -16.78
C THR A 474 -34.30 -61.16 -17.52
N LYS A 475 -34.74 -62.42 -17.64
CA LYS A 475 -36.09 -62.75 -18.16
C LYS A 475 -37.21 -61.99 -17.44
N LEU A 476 -37.02 -61.72 -16.14
CA LEU A 476 -37.97 -60.92 -15.36
C LEU A 476 -37.95 -59.45 -15.75
N GLY A 477 -36.77 -58.86 -16.00
CA GLY A 477 -36.64 -57.50 -16.53
C GLY A 477 -37.19 -57.31 -17.95
N GLU A 478 -37.18 -58.35 -18.78
CA GLU A 478 -37.85 -58.37 -20.09
C GLU A 478 -39.38 -58.37 -19.93
N LEU A 479 -39.91 -59.26 -19.09
CA LEU A 479 -41.34 -59.34 -18.77
C LEU A 479 -41.88 -58.05 -18.14
N LEU A 480 -41.10 -57.38 -17.28
CA LEU A 480 -41.48 -56.10 -16.68
C LEU A 480 -41.60 -55.01 -17.75
N ARG A 481 -40.68 -54.96 -18.71
CA ARG A 481 -40.76 -54.03 -19.85
C ARG A 481 -41.98 -54.31 -20.74
N GLU A 482 -42.23 -55.59 -21.05
CA GLU A 482 -43.42 -55.99 -21.83
C GLU A 482 -44.72 -55.61 -21.13
N LYS A 483 -44.75 -55.65 -19.79
CA LYS A 483 -45.88 -55.20 -18.97
C LYS A 483 -45.91 -53.69 -18.70
N GLY A 484 -45.02 -52.91 -19.31
CA GLY A 484 -45.02 -51.45 -19.22
C GLY A 484 -44.44 -50.88 -17.92
N TRP A 485 -43.77 -51.69 -17.10
CA TRP A 485 -43.04 -51.20 -15.92
C TRP A 485 -41.85 -50.35 -16.35
N LYS A 486 -41.55 -49.31 -15.58
CA LYS A 486 -40.51 -48.34 -15.91
C LYS A 486 -39.35 -48.41 -14.94
N VAL A 487 -38.14 -48.29 -15.46
CA VAL A 487 -36.92 -48.15 -14.65
C VAL A 487 -36.92 -46.80 -13.97
N MET A 488 -36.58 -46.77 -12.69
CA MET A 488 -36.43 -45.55 -11.91
C MET A 488 -35.01 -44.99 -12.05
N ASP A 489 -34.88 -43.66 -12.02
CA ASP A 489 -33.57 -43.01 -11.95
C ASP A 489 -32.96 -43.29 -10.57
N GLU A 490 -31.67 -43.63 -10.49
CA GLU A 490 -30.97 -43.88 -9.22
C GLU A 490 -29.94 -42.77 -8.94
N SER A 491 -29.81 -42.35 -7.69
CA SER A 491 -28.79 -41.39 -7.26
C SER A 491 -28.33 -41.62 -5.83
N LEU A 492 -27.02 -41.81 -5.64
CA LEU A 492 -26.40 -41.96 -4.33
C LEU A 492 -26.37 -40.64 -3.53
N SER A 493 -26.22 -39.50 -4.21
CA SER A 493 -26.22 -38.16 -3.59
C SER A 493 -27.62 -37.60 -3.36
N GLY A 494 -28.66 -38.24 -3.92
CA GLY A 494 -30.02 -37.72 -4.02
C GLY A 494 -30.25 -36.92 -5.30
N PHE A 495 -31.48 -36.43 -5.48
CA PHE A 495 -31.87 -35.59 -6.62
C PHE A 495 -32.06 -34.14 -6.14
N PRO A 496 -31.71 -33.12 -6.96
CA PRO A 496 -31.89 -31.71 -6.63
C PRO A 496 -33.36 -31.31 -6.49
#